data_AF-A0A8S0H5J1-F1
#
_entry.id   AF-A0A8S0H5J1-F1
#
_cell.length_a   1.000
_cell.length_b   1.000
_cell.length_c   1.000
_cell.angle_alpha   90.00
_cell.angle_beta   90.00
_cell.angle_gamma   90.00
#
_symmetry.space_group_name_H-M   'P 1'
#
loop_
_entity.id
_entity.type
_entity.pdbx_description
1 polymer ?
#
loop_
_entity_poly.entity_id
_entity_poly.type
_entity_poly.pdbx_seq_one_letter_code
_entity_poly.pdbx_strand_id
1 'polypeptide(L)' 'MGATGVSMHALGFRQLTGEPIGLAARSPEFGLLFNMGGMAVANYASVLQAVRV' A
#
# COMPACT_ATOMS: atom_id res chain seq x y z
N MET A 1 4.93 -9.28 -8.51
CA MET A 1 5.08 -7.90 -7.98
C MET A 1 6.49 -7.43 -8.30
N GLY A 2 6.66 -6.36 -9.07
CA GLY A 2 7.97 -5.74 -9.30
C GLY A 2 8.35 -4.75 -8.18
N ALA A 3 9.45 -4.03 -8.33
CA ALA A 3 9.92 -3.03 -7.36
C ALA A 3 8.82 -2.02 -6.98
N THR A 4 8.04 -1.55 -7.95
CA THR A 4 6.91 -0.64 -7.71
C THR A 4 5.88 -1.21 -6.73
N GLY A 5 5.49 -2.47 -6.89
CA GLY A 5 4.49 -3.10 -6.01
C GLY A 5 5.00 -3.29 -4.58
N VAL A 6 6.30 -3.56 -4.41
CA VAL A 6 6.97 -3.64 -3.10
C VAL A 6 7.06 -2.26 -2.46
N SER A 7 7.46 -1.23 -3.21
CA SER A 7 7.50 0.15 -2.71
C SER A 7 6.12 0.64 -2.26
N MET A 8 5.06 0.30 -3.00
CA MET A 8 3.70 0.60 -2.59
C MET A 8 3.39 -0.06 -1.23
N HIS A 9 3.79 -1.32 -0.99
CA HIS A 9 3.60 -2.00 0.31
C HIS A 9 4.29 -1.26 1.45
N ALA A 10 5.54 -0.85 1.25
CA ALA A 10 6.26 -0.07 2.24
C ALA A 10 5.54 1.27 2.53
N LEU A 11 5.16 2.01 1.50
CA LEU A 11 4.46 3.30 1.66
C LEU A 11 3.08 3.14 2.33
N GLY A 12 2.29 2.17 1.90
CA GLY A 12 0.97 1.89 2.45
C GLY A 12 1.03 1.45 3.92
N PHE A 13 1.97 0.57 4.26
CA PHE A 13 2.18 0.17 5.66
C PHE A 13 2.56 1.36 6.54
N ARG A 14 3.46 2.23 6.07
CA ARG A 14 3.90 3.44 6.78
C ARG A 14 2.77 4.43 7.05
N GLN A 15 1.77 4.51 6.17
CA GLN A 15 0.53 5.26 6.44
C GLN A 15 -0.24 4.65 7.61
N LEU A 16 -0.41 3.32 7.62
CA LEU A 16 -1.19 2.59 8.63
C LEU A 16 -0.54 2.55 10.00
N THR A 17 0.79 2.66 10.07
CA THR A 17 1.53 2.72 11.34
C THR A 17 1.76 4.14 11.85
N GLY A 18 1.30 5.17 11.13
CA GLY A 18 1.44 6.56 11.56
C GLY A 18 2.83 7.18 11.30
N GLU A 19 3.63 6.57 10.43
CA GLU A 19 4.94 7.07 10.01
C GLU A 19 5.01 7.36 8.50
N PRO A 20 4.06 8.14 7.94
CA PRO A 20 3.91 8.30 6.51
C PRO A 20 5.13 8.93 5.86
N ILE A 21 5.44 8.49 4.64
CA ILE A 21 6.43 9.13 3.78
C ILE A 21 5.64 10.03 2.81
N GLY A 22 5.77 11.35 2.97
CA GLY A 22 5.00 12.33 2.21
C GLY A 22 3.67 12.68 2.88
N LEU A 23 2.60 12.78 2.09
CA LEU A 23 1.30 13.23 2.59
C LEU A 23 0.61 12.14 3.42
N ALA A 24 0.28 12.45 4.67
CA ALA A 24 -0.45 11.56 5.55
C ALA A 24 -1.91 11.39 5.11
N ALA A 25 -2.41 10.15 5.11
CA ALA A 25 -3.84 9.89 5.06
C ALA A 25 -4.48 10.23 6.42
N ARG A 26 -5.76 10.63 6.42
CA ARG A 26 -6.49 10.95 7.66
C ARG A 26 -6.91 9.65 8.36
N SER A 27 -6.19 9.30 9.43
CA SER A 27 -6.47 8.16 10.30
C SER A 27 -6.85 6.87 9.54
N PRO A 28 -5.98 6.37 8.65
CA PRO A 28 -6.31 5.20 7.84
C PRO A 28 -6.36 3.93 8.70
N GLU A 29 -7.46 3.18 8.59
CA GLU A 29 -7.61 1.85 9.19
C GLU A 29 -7.14 0.74 8.23
N PHE A 30 -7.41 0.93 6.94
CA PHE A 30 -7.04 0.01 5.87
C PHE A 30 -6.27 0.73 4.76
N GLY A 31 -5.35 0.01 4.11
CA GLY A 31 -4.67 0.44 2.91
C GLY A 31 -5.02 -0.46 1.74
N LEU A 32 -5.41 0.11 0.60
CA LEU A 32 -5.58 -0.62 -0.66
C LEU A 32 -4.43 -0.27 -1.60
N LEU A 33 -3.77 -1.32 -2.10
CA LEU A 33 -2.66 -1.21 -3.03
C LEU A 33 -3.06 -1.93 -4.30
N PHE A 34 -3.11 -1.20 -5.40
CA PHE A 34 -3.43 -1.75 -6.70
C PHE A 34 -2.20 -1.63 -7.62
N ASN A 35 -1.67 -2.78 -8.05
CA ASN A 35 -0.54 -2.85 -8.96
C ASN A 35 -0.95 -3.52 -10.27
N MET A 36 -0.68 -2.84 -11.38
CA MET A 36 -0.96 -3.30 -12.75
C MET A 36 0.34 -3.57 -13.49
N GLY A 37 0.38 -4.61 -14.32
CA GLY A 37 1.50 -4.95 -15.20
C GLY A 37 1.08 -5.15 -16.66
N GLY A 38 1.97 -4.76 -17.58
CA GLY A 38 1.72 -4.81 -19.03
C GLY A 38 0.58 -3.88 -19.47
N MET A 39 -0.20 -4.30 -20.46
CA MET A 39 -1.42 -3.61 -20.91
C MET A 39 -2.64 -4.06 -20.09
N ALA A 40 -2.56 -3.95 -18.77
CA ALA A 40 -3.57 -4.42 -17.81
C ALA A 40 -3.83 -5.94 -17.81
N VAL A 41 -2.87 -6.73 -18.31
CA VAL A 41 -2.98 -8.20 -18.38
C VAL A 41 -2.88 -8.84 -16.98
N ALA A 42 -2.12 -8.21 -16.08
CA ALA A 42 -1.99 -8.66 -14.70
C ALA A 42 -2.36 -7.53 -13.73
N ASN A 43 -3.30 -7.81 -12.83
CA ASN A 43 -3.83 -6.85 -11.86
C ASN A 43 -3.82 -7.50 -10.47
N TYR A 44 -3.13 -6.86 -9.53
CA TYR A 44 -2.98 -7.34 -8.17
C TYR A 44 -3.50 -6.27 -7.21
N ALA A 45 -4.37 -6.69 -6.30
CA ALA A 45 -4.83 -5.87 -5.20
C ALA A 45 -4.39 -6.47 -3.88
N SER A 46 -3.86 -5.65 -2.99
CA SER A 46 -3.56 -6.04 -1.62
C SER A 46 -4.27 -5.08 -0.66
N VAL A 47 -4.97 -5.65 0.32
CA VAL A 47 -5.58 -4.91 1.41
C VAL A 47 -4.73 -5.14 2.64
N LEU A 48 -4.25 -4.06 3.24
CA LEU A 48 -3.44 -4.09 4.45
C LEU A 48 -4.25 -3.55 5.62
N GLN A 49 -4.12 -4.21 6.76
CA GLN A 49 -4.55 -3.72 8.07
C GLN A 49 -3.37 -3.88 9.01
N ALA A 50 -2.95 -2.80 9.67
CA ALA A 50 -1.89 -2.89 10.67
C ALA A 50 -2.45 -3.47 11.97
N VAL A 51 -1.89 -4.58 12.43
CA VAL A 51 -2.18 -5.11 13.77
C VAL A 51 -1.40 -4.27 14.78
N ARG A 52 -2.12 -3.63 15.70
CA ARG A 52 -1.53 -2.84 16.79
C ARG A 52 -1.72 -3.65 18.07
N VAL A 53 -0.61 -3.99 18.74
CA VAL A 53 -0.60 -4.65 20.05
C VAL A 53 -0.32 -3.60 21.12
#